data_AF-A0A5N4EE02-F1
#
_entry.id   AF-A0A5N4EE02-F1
#
_cell.length_a   1.000
_cell.length_b   1.000
_cell.length_c   1.000
_cell.angle_alpha   90.00
_cell.angle_beta   90.00
_cell.angle_gamma   90.00
#
_symmetry.space_group_name_H-M   'P 1'
#
loop_
_entity.id
_entity.type
_entity.pdbx_description
1 polymer ?
#
loop_
_entity_poly.entity_id
_entity_poly.type
_entity_poly.pdbx_seq_one_letter_code
_entity_poly.pdbx_strand_id
1 'polypeptide(L)'
;VAQETDVRAQIRLQFRDVNGELVAVQRSMVCTQKSKKTEFKTLEGVITRTKYIKALETLRQVRQTQGQKIKECQTELKYLKQNKEKACEIRDQITSKEAQLTSSKEIVKSYENELDSLEVVCSEDRACVLHFGIQAKTQMSKRESPGSGNWLDLRNEAAGDVTKDSSQDNVNAHRDIVKALINAQTFLTSRVP
;
A
#
# COMPACT_ATOMS: atom_id res chain seq x y z
N VAL A 1 65.15 20.08 46.31
CA VAL A 1 64.14 19.03 46.01
C VAL A 1 63.87 18.31 47.32
N ALA A 2 62.68 18.48 47.90
CA ALA A 2 62.36 17.90 49.22
C ALA A 2 62.28 16.37 49.11
N GLN A 3 62.98 15.66 50.00
CA GLN A 3 62.99 14.20 50.08
C GLN A 3 61.62 13.70 50.55
N GLU A 4 60.71 13.48 49.61
CA GLU A 4 59.45 12.76 49.83
C GLU A 4 59.71 11.28 49.55
N THR A 5 59.46 10.43 50.56
CA THR A 5 59.54 8.97 50.40
C THR A 5 58.13 8.41 50.40
N ASP A 6 57.78 7.65 49.37
CA ASP A 6 56.44 7.11 49.18
C ASP A 6 56.52 5.57 49.13
N VAL A 7 55.83 4.91 50.06
CA VAL A 7 55.81 3.44 50.17
C VAL A 7 54.39 2.95 49.92
N ARG A 8 54.25 2.01 48.99
CA ARG A 8 52.96 1.37 48.68
C ARG A 8 52.96 -0.06 49.17
N ALA A 9 51.85 -0.49 49.75
CA ALA A 9 51.66 -1.87 50.19
C ALA A 9 50.28 -2.37 49.80
N GLN A 10 50.20 -3.67 49.55
CA GLN A 10 48.96 -4.36 49.21
C GLN A 10 48.88 -5.64 50.01
N ILE A 11 47.77 -5.82 50.73
CA ILE A 11 47.48 -7.03 51.47
C ILE A 11 46.34 -7.74 50.75
N ARG A 12 46.52 -9.05 50.50
CA ARG A 12 45.47 -9.92 49.96
C ARG A 12 45.23 -11.04 50.96
N LEU A 13 43.98 -11.21 51.35
CA LEU A 13 43.54 -12.26 52.24
C LEU A 13 42.52 -13.13 51.51
N GLN A 14 42.60 -14.44 51.71
CA GLN A 14 41.65 -15.39 51.14
C GLN A 14 41.02 -16.19 52.27
N PHE A 15 39.70 -16.21 52.29
CA PHE A 15 38.90 -16.92 53.30
C PHE A 15 37.85 -17.78 52.62
N ARG A 16 37.23 -18.68 53.37
CA ARG A 16 35.96 -19.32 52.96
C ARG A 16 34.83 -18.65 53.74
N ASP A 17 33.72 -18.39 53.07
CA ASP A 17 32.51 -17.94 53.76
C ASP A 17 31.81 -19.11 54.48
N VAL A 18 30.68 -18.83 55.13
CA VAL A 18 29.84 -19.85 55.80
C VAL A 18 29.33 -20.96 54.86
N ASN A 19 29.36 -20.73 53.55
CA ASN A 19 28.97 -21.68 52.52
C ASN A 19 30.16 -22.47 51.96
N GLY A 20 31.37 -22.28 52.50
CA GLY A 20 32.60 -22.92 52.03
C GLY A 20 33.19 -22.29 50.76
N GLU A 21 32.59 -21.23 50.24
CA GLU A 21 32.99 -20.56 49.01
C GLU A 21 34.15 -19.59 49.26
N LEU A 22 35.18 -19.64 48.41
CA LEU A 22 36.36 -18.77 48.52
C LEU A 22 36.00 -17.29 48.29
N VAL A 23 36.46 -16.43 49.20
CA VAL A 23 36.35 -14.98 49.17
C VAL A 23 37.76 -14.39 49.24
N ALA A 24 38.13 -13.60 48.24
CA ALA A 24 39.36 -12.81 48.27
C ALA A 24 39.03 -11.38 48.68
N VAL A 25 39.79 -10.87 49.65
CA VAL A 25 39.74 -9.49 50.12
C VAL A 25 41.10 -8.86 49.85
N GLN A 26 41.09 -7.64 49.34
CA GLN A 26 42.30 -6.89 49.06
C GLN A 26 42.22 -5.53 49.77
N ARG A 27 43.36 -5.06 50.28
CA ARG A 27 43.52 -3.72 50.82
C ARG A 27 44.83 -3.12 50.33
N SER A 28 44.73 -2.03 49.58
CA SER A 28 45.88 -1.25 49.10
C SER A 28 46.06 -0.02 49.99
N MET A 29 47.29 0.27 50.41
CA MET A 29 47.65 1.41 51.27
C MET A 29 48.91 2.12 50.77
N VAL A 30 49.01 3.41 51.06
CA VAL A 30 50.18 4.25 50.79
C VAL A 30 50.60 4.96 52.06
N CYS A 31 51.90 4.94 52.32
CA CYS A 31 52.56 5.70 53.38
C CYS A 31 53.45 6.73 52.72
N THR A 32 53.17 8.00 52.96
CA THR A 32 53.94 9.13 52.43
C THR A 32 54.71 9.78 53.58
N GLN A 33 56.03 9.90 53.46
CA GLN A 33 56.88 10.57 54.42
C GLN A 33 57.41 11.89 53.86
N LYS A 34 57.13 12.98 54.56
CA LYS A 34 57.62 14.33 54.28
C LYS A 34 58.41 14.84 55.47
N SER A 35 59.74 14.86 55.35
CA SER A 35 60.65 15.20 56.45
C SER A 35 60.36 14.34 57.70
N LYS A 36 59.82 14.93 58.78
CA LYS A 36 59.47 14.22 60.03
C LYS A 36 58.00 13.77 60.10
N LYS A 37 57.16 14.07 59.09
CA LYS A 37 55.73 13.76 59.08
C LYS A 37 55.45 12.53 58.22
N THR A 38 54.69 11.59 58.75
CA THR A 38 54.24 10.38 58.05
C THR A 38 52.72 10.40 57.93
N GLU A 39 52.20 10.18 56.72
CA GLU A 39 50.76 10.11 56.44
C GLU A 39 50.41 8.76 55.83
N PHE A 40 49.40 8.09 56.37
CA PHE A 40 48.89 6.81 55.87
C PHE A 40 47.54 7.01 55.19
N LYS A 41 47.42 6.55 53.95
CA LYS A 41 46.17 6.57 53.17
C LYS A 41 45.79 5.17 52.75
N THR A 42 44.53 4.81 52.95
CA THR A 42 43.98 3.63 52.29
C THR A 42 43.50 4.03 50.89
N LEU A 43 43.86 3.24 49.86
CA LEU A 43 43.41 3.45 48.48
C LEU A 43 42.05 2.80 48.16
N GLU A 44 41.65 1.77 48.89
CA GLU A 44 40.43 1.00 48.62
C GLU A 44 39.58 0.88 49.90
N GLY A 45 38.39 1.49 49.92
CA GLY A 45 37.54 1.60 51.12
C GLY A 45 36.61 0.42 51.40
N VAL A 46 36.25 -0.39 50.38
CA VAL A 46 35.16 -1.37 50.47
C VAL A 46 35.66 -2.78 50.20
N ILE A 47 35.38 -3.70 51.12
CA ILE A 47 35.58 -5.14 50.95
C ILE A 47 34.42 -5.67 50.10
N THR A 48 34.64 -5.97 48.82
CA THR A 48 33.60 -6.51 47.93
C THR A 48 33.96 -7.88 47.40
N ARG A 49 33.05 -8.85 47.58
CA ARG A 49 33.15 -10.20 47.04
C ARG A 49 33.16 -10.15 45.50
N THR A 50 34.23 -10.61 44.86
CA THR A 50 34.37 -10.57 43.38
C THR A 50 33.21 -11.26 42.65
N LYS A 51 32.65 -12.35 43.21
CA LYS A 51 31.44 -13.02 42.67
C LYS A 51 30.22 -12.10 42.62
N TYR A 52 30.00 -11.31 43.68
CA TYR A 52 28.85 -10.42 43.78
C TYR A 52 28.92 -9.29 42.75
N ILE A 53 30.11 -8.75 42.50
CA ILE A 53 30.33 -7.73 41.46
C ILE A 53 29.96 -8.29 40.07
N LYS A 54 30.45 -9.48 39.72
CA LYS A 54 30.14 -10.11 38.42
C LYS A 54 28.65 -10.40 38.28
N ALA A 55 28.02 -10.94 39.32
CA ALA A 55 26.57 -11.21 39.30
C ALA A 55 25.75 -9.92 39.14
N LEU A 56 26.09 -8.86 39.85
CA LEU A 56 25.43 -7.56 39.71
C LEU A 56 25.57 -6.98 38.30
N GLU A 57 26.74 -7.13 37.68
CA GLU A 57 26.96 -6.65 36.32
C GLU A 57 26.11 -7.42 35.31
N THR A 58 26.02 -8.75 35.46
CA THR A 58 25.12 -9.57 34.63
C THR A 58 23.65 -9.19 34.81
N LEU A 59 23.21 -8.89 36.04
CA LEU A 59 21.84 -8.44 36.31
C LEU A 59 21.54 -7.08 35.67
N ARG A 60 22.50 -6.14 35.71
CA ARG A 60 22.37 -4.85 35.02
C ARG A 60 22.22 -5.03 33.52
N GLN A 61 23.06 -5.89 32.92
CA GLN A 61 23.00 -6.19 31.49
C GLN A 61 21.66 -6.81 31.10
N VAL A 62 21.20 -7.83 31.83
CA VAL A 62 19.90 -8.48 31.57
C VAL A 62 18.76 -7.46 31.66
N ARG A 63 18.73 -6.63 32.71
CA ARG A 63 17.72 -5.59 32.87
C ARG A 63 17.74 -4.58 31.72
N GLN A 64 18.92 -4.16 31.28
CA GLN A 64 19.06 -3.24 30.15
C GLN A 64 18.54 -3.87 28.85
N THR A 65 18.96 -5.09 28.55
CA THR A 65 18.53 -5.81 27.34
C THR A 65 17.04 -6.10 27.34
N GLN A 66 16.47 -6.57 28.46
CA GLN A 66 15.02 -6.81 28.57
C GLN A 66 14.23 -5.49 28.46
N GLY A 67 14.69 -4.42 29.12
CA GLY A 67 14.06 -3.11 29.01
C GLY A 67 14.06 -2.59 27.57
N GLN A 68 15.14 -2.83 26.82
CA GLN A 68 15.23 -2.47 25.41
C GLN A 68 14.24 -3.29 24.55
N LYS A 69 14.18 -4.62 24.75
CA LYS A 69 13.21 -5.48 24.06
C LYS A 69 11.76 -5.07 24.33
N ILE A 70 11.42 -4.72 25.57
CA ILE A 70 10.07 -4.25 25.90
C ILE A 70 9.73 -2.98 25.12
N LYS A 71 10.66 -2.02 25.01
CA LYS A 71 10.45 -0.80 24.23
C LYS A 71 10.25 -1.10 22.74
N GLU A 72 11.06 -1.98 22.18
CA GLU A 72 10.94 -2.42 20.77
C GLU A 72 9.57 -3.05 20.51
N CYS A 73 9.17 -4.03 21.33
CA CYS A 73 7.86 -4.68 21.20
C CYS A 73 6.71 -3.67 21.38
N GLN A 74 6.84 -2.69 22.28
CA GLN A 74 5.84 -1.62 22.43
C GLN A 74 5.71 -0.77 21.17
N THR A 75 6.82 -0.43 20.51
CA THR A 75 6.80 0.33 19.26
C THR A 75 6.20 -0.48 18.11
N GLU A 76 6.56 -1.75 18.00
CA GLU A 76 6.02 -2.67 16.99
C GLU A 76 4.50 -2.86 17.15
N LEU A 77 4.03 -3.04 18.39
CA LEU A 77 2.61 -3.19 18.69
C LEU A 77 1.80 -1.95 18.27
N LYS A 78 2.34 -0.74 18.48
CA LYS A 78 1.70 0.49 18.00
C LYS A 78 1.56 0.50 16.47
N TYR A 79 2.63 0.12 15.76
CA TYR A 79 2.61 0.06 14.30
C TYR A 79 1.61 -0.99 13.78
N LEU A 80 1.61 -2.19 14.37
CA LEU A 80 0.69 -3.27 13.99
C LEU A 80 -0.78 -2.87 14.21
N LYS A 81 -1.09 -2.14 15.29
CA LYS A 81 -2.45 -1.60 15.51
C LYS A 81 -2.88 -0.65 14.41
N GLN A 82 -2.02 0.30 14.04
CA GLN A 82 -2.30 1.24 12.95
C GLN A 82 -2.46 0.51 11.62
N ASN A 83 -1.66 -0.51 11.36
CA ASN A 83 -1.75 -1.29 10.14
C ASN A 83 -3.07 -2.08 10.05
N LYS A 84 -3.52 -2.65 11.18
CA LYS A 84 -4.83 -3.31 11.26
C LYS A 84 -5.98 -2.34 10.94
N GLU A 85 -5.93 -1.13 11.48
CA GLU A 85 -6.96 -0.10 11.26
C GLU A 85 -7.03 0.32 9.78
N LYS A 86 -5.89 0.65 9.17
CA LYS A 86 -5.79 0.96 7.73
C LYS A 86 -6.29 -0.20 6.85
N ALA A 87 -5.97 -1.43 7.21
CA ALA A 87 -6.45 -2.60 6.48
C ALA A 87 -7.98 -2.78 6.59
N CYS A 88 -8.59 -2.41 7.72
CA CYS A 88 -10.05 -2.37 7.85
C CYS A 88 -10.65 -1.27 6.96
N GLU A 89 -10.12 -0.05 7.00
CA GLU A 89 -10.60 1.06 6.16
C GLU A 89 -10.59 0.72 4.66
N ILE A 90 -9.49 0.11 4.18
CA ILE A 90 -9.38 -0.34 2.79
C ILE A 90 -10.44 -1.39 2.46
N ARG A 91 -10.67 -2.35 3.38
CA ARG A 91 -11.67 -3.40 3.19
C ARG A 91 -13.08 -2.83 3.07
N ASP A 92 -13.42 -1.85 3.89
CA ASP A 92 -14.72 -1.20 3.87
C ASP A 92 -14.92 -0.42 2.57
N GLN A 93 -13.86 0.26 2.09
CA GLN A 93 -13.88 0.94 0.78
C GLN A 93 -14.05 -0.04 -0.38
N ILE A 94 -13.38 -1.18 -0.37
CA ILE A 94 -13.54 -2.23 -1.38
C ILE A 94 -14.99 -2.73 -1.38
N THR A 95 -15.52 -3.08 -0.22
CA THR A 95 -16.90 -3.58 -0.07
C THR A 95 -17.92 -2.58 -0.61
N SER A 96 -17.75 -1.29 -0.31
CA SER A 96 -18.60 -0.22 -0.82
C SER A 96 -18.52 -0.10 -2.34
N LYS A 97 -17.31 -0.12 -2.92
CA LYS A 97 -17.12 -0.08 -4.38
C LYS A 97 -17.65 -1.32 -5.09
N GLU A 98 -17.56 -2.49 -4.49
CA GLU A 98 -18.11 -3.74 -5.02
C GLU A 98 -19.65 -3.68 -5.07
N ALA A 99 -20.29 -3.13 -4.03
CA ALA A 99 -21.74 -2.91 -4.03
C ALA A 99 -22.16 -1.94 -5.14
N GLN A 100 -21.43 -0.82 -5.30
CA GLN A 100 -21.67 0.12 -6.41
C GLN A 100 -21.50 -0.54 -7.78
N LEU A 101 -20.42 -1.31 -7.97
CA LEU A 101 -20.18 -2.05 -9.21
C LEU A 101 -21.29 -3.04 -9.51
N THR A 102 -21.83 -3.71 -8.48
CA THR A 102 -22.94 -4.66 -8.63
C THR A 102 -24.20 -3.93 -9.11
N SER A 103 -24.56 -2.81 -8.48
CA SER A 103 -25.69 -1.97 -8.90
C SER A 103 -25.50 -1.43 -10.33
N SER A 104 -24.30 -0.93 -10.67
CA SER A 104 -24.01 -0.47 -12.04
C SER A 104 -24.11 -1.60 -13.07
N LYS A 105 -23.67 -2.83 -12.74
CA LYS A 105 -23.82 -4.00 -13.62
C LYS A 105 -25.28 -4.36 -13.85
N GLU A 106 -26.13 -4.26 -12.83
CA GLU A 106 -27.58 -4.50 -12.97
C GLU A 106 -28.22 -3.48 -13.90
N ILE A 107 -27.83 -2.20 -13.78
CA ILE A 107 -28.29 -1.12 -14.68
C ILE A 107 -27.83 -1.35 -16.13
N VAL A 108 -26.57 -1.75 -16.35
CA VAL A 108 -26.08 -2.05 -17.71
C VAL A 108 -26.88 -3.21 -18.31
N LYS A 109 -27.13 -4.27 -17.54
CA LYS A 109 -27.95 -5.39 -18.00
C LYS A 109 -29.37 -4.99 -18.36
N SER A 110 -30.00 -4.07 -17.62
CA SER A 110 -31.34 -3.60 -17.99
C SER A 110 -31.31 -2.87 -19.32
N TYR A 111 -30.30 -2.02 -19.56
CA TYR A 111 -30.15 -1.35 -20.87
C TYR A 111 -29.83 -2.31 -22.01
N GLU A 112 -28.99 -3.32 -21.78
CA GLU A 112 -28.72 -4.38 -22.77
C GLU A 112 -30.02 -5.08 -23.17
N ASN A 113 -30.86 -5.46 -22.21
CA ASN A 113 -32.16 -6.08 -22.48
C ASN A 113 -33.10 -5.15 -23.27
N GLU A 114 -33.12 -3.84 -22.95
CA GLU A 114 -33.91 -2.85 -23.70
C GLU A 114 -33.43 -2.75 -25.15
N LEU A 115 -32.12 -2.72 -25.39
CA LEU A 115 -31.53 -2.69 -26.73
C LEU A 115 -31.86 -3.94 -27.54
N ASP A 116 -31.75 -5.14 -26.93
CA ASP A 116 -32.11 -6.40 -27.58
C ASP A 116 -33.59 -6.39 -28.03
N SER A 117 -34.49 -5.89 -27.18
CA SER A 117 -35.91 -5.78 -27.52
C SER A 117 -36.16 -4.84 -28.72
N LEU A 118 -35.43 -3.73 -28.80
CA LEU A 118 -35.53 -2.78 -29.91
C LEU A 118 -34.94 -3.34 -31.20
N GLU A 119 -33.87 -4.14 -31.13
CA GLU A 119 -33.26 -4.77 -32.30
C GLU A 119 -34.21 -5.76 -32.98
N VAL A 120 -35.01 -6.50 -32.18
CA VAL A 120 -36.07 -7.37 -32.69
C VAL A 120 -37.13 -6.56 -33.43
N VAL A 121 -37.65 -5.50 -32.81
CA VAL A 121 -38.69 -4.65 -33.43
C VAL A 121 -38.18 -4.01 -34.72
N CYS A 122 -36.95 -3.48 -34.73
CA CYS A 122 -36.35 -2.90 -35.93
C CYS A 122 -36.19 -3.94 -37.06
N SER A 123 -35.91 -5.20 -36.71
CA SER A 123 -35.78 -6.29 -37.68
C SER A 123 -37.14 -6.66 -38.28
N GLU A 124 -38.20 -6.69 -37.47
CA GLU A 124 -39.57 -6.90 -37.91
C GLU A 124 -40.04 -5.78 -38.85
N ASP A 125 -39.80 -4.52 -38.48
CA ASP A 125 -40.11 -3.36 -39.32
C ASP A 125 -39.37 -3.42 -40.65
N ARG A 126 -38.08 -3.77 -40.64
CA ARG A 126 -37.27 -3.96 -41.86
C ARG A 126 -37.87 -5.05 -42.75
N ALA A 127 -38.35 -6.15 -42.19
CA ALA A 127 -39.00 -7.23 -42.95
C ALA A 127 -40.33 -6.75 -43.57
N CYS A 128 -41.15 -6.01 -42.82
CA CYS A 128 -42.39 -5.40 -43.32
C CYS A 128 -42.13 -4.46 -44.50
N VAL A 129 -41.14 -3.57 -44.40
CA VAL A 129 -40.76 -2.64 -45.47
C VAL A 129 -40.33 -3.40 -46.74
N LEU A 130 -39.53 -4.46 -46.59
CA LEU A 130 -39.12 -5.30 -47.72
C LEU A 130 -40.32 -5.99 -48.38
N HIS A 131 -41.23 -6.56 -47.59
CA HIS A 131 -42.45 -7.21 -48.09
C HIS A 131 -43.34 -6.23 -48.86
N PHE A 132 -43.63 -5.06 -48.28
CA PHE A 132 -44.39 -4.01 -48.95
C PHE A 132 -43.71 -3.54 -50.25
N GLY A 133 -42.38 -3.39 -50.25
CA GLY A 133 -41.61 -3.04 -51.44
C GLY A 133 -41.72 -4.08 -52.56
N ILE A 134 -41.64 -5.37 -52.23
CA ILE A 134 -41.83 -6.47 -53.21
C ILE A 134 -43.27 -6.45 -53.75
N GLN A 135 -44.25 -6.26 -52.88
CA GLN A 135 -45.66 -6.20 -53.26
C GLN A 135 -45.93 -5.02 -54.22
N ALA A 136 -45.37 -3.84 -53.93
CA ALA A 136 -45.47 -2.67 -54.79
C ALA A 136 -44.81 -2.91 -56.16
N LYS A 137 -43.58 -3.45 -56.21
CA LYS A 137 -42.90 -3.80 -57.47
C LYS A 137 -43.71 -4.79 -58.32
N THR A 138 -44.30 -5.80 -57.68
CA THR A 138 -45.14 -6.80 -58.35
C THR A 138 -46.40 -6.17 -58.94
N GLN A 139 -47.04 -5.23 -58.24
CA GLN A 139 -48.19 -4.50 -58.77
C GLN A 139 -47.83 -3.57 -59.94
N MET A 140 -46.67 -2.92 -59.88
CA MET A 140 -46.18 -2.04 -60.95
C MET A 140 -45.92 -2.83 -62.24
N SER A 141 -45.28 -3.99 -62.16
CA SER A 141 -45.03 -4.87 -63.32
C SER A 141 -46.33 -5.39 -63.97
N LYS A 142 -47.41 -5.58 -63.19
CA LYS A 142 -48.73 -5.94 -63.73
C LYS A 142 -49.45 -4.78 -64.44
N ARG A 143 -49.01 -3.53 -64.25
CA ARG A 143 -49.60 -2.33 -64.87
C ARG A 143 -48.85 -1.86 -66.12
N GLU A 144 -47.71 -2.46 -66.45
CA GLU A 144 -46.99 -2.18 -67.70
C GLU A 144 -47.65 -2.89 -68.89
N SER A 145 -48.64 -2.22 -69.52
CA SER A 145 -48.88 -2.41 -70.95
C SER A 145 -47.72 -1.77 -71.74
N PRO A 146 -47.30 -2.36 -72.87
CA PRO A 146 -46.13 -1.91 -73.62
C PRO A 146 -46.42 -0.56 -74.31
N GLY A 147 -46.05 0.54 -73.67
CA GLY A 147 -46.26 1.88 -74.21
C GLY A 147 -45.52 2.96 -73.42
N SER A 148 -44.29 3.24 -73.88
CA SER A 148 -43.49 4.46 -73.67
C SER A 148 -43.13 4.93 -72.26
N GLY A 149 -41.83 5.08 -71.99
CA GLY A 149 -41.34 6.00 -70.96
C GLY A 149 -40.03 5.54 -70.33
N ASN A 150 -38.94 6.26 -70.64
CA ASN A 150 -37.58 6.01 -70.13
C ASN A 150 -37.50 6.29 -68.61
N TRP A 151 -37.56 5.23 -67.78
CA TRP A 151 -37.52 5.33 -66.31
C TRP A 151 -36.12 5.56 -65.70
N LEU A 152 -35.07 5.62 -66.54
CA LEU A 152 -33.69 5.83 -66.11
C LEU A 152 -33.40 7.25 -65.62
N ASP A 153 -34.26 8.23 -65.93
CA ASP A 153 -34.02 9.64 -65.57
C ASP A 153 -34.56 10.04 -64.18
N LEU A 154 -35.45 9.26 -63.56
CA LEU A 154 -36.03 9.59 -62.23
C LEU A 154 -35.27 8.94 -61.05
N ARG A 155 -34.23 8.16 -61.33
CA ARG A 155 -33.43 7.48 -60.29
C ARG A 155 -32.25 8.31 -59.78
N ASN A 156 -31.84 9.34 -60.52
CA ASN A 156 -30.63 10.11 -60.22
C ASN A 156 -30.87 11.39 -59.40
N GLU A 157 -32.11 11.72 -59.03
CA GLU A 157 -32.43 12.94 -58.27
C GLU A 157 -32.80 12.66 -56.80
N ALA A 158 -32.91 11.40 -56.39
CA ALA A 158 -33.17 10.98 -55.00
C ALA A 158 -31.93 10.41 -54.27
N ALA A 159 -30.76 10.44 -54.93
CA ALA A 159 -29.47 10.02 -54.35
C ALA A 159 -28.62 11.21 -53.84
N GLY A 160 -29.23 12.37 -53.68
CA GLY A 160 -28.63 13.51 -53.00
C GLY A 160 -29.18 13.62 -51.58
N ASP A 161 -28.28 13.50 -50.61
CA ASP A 161 -28.40 14.12 -49.28
C ASP A 161 -29.12 13.34 -48.16
N VAL A 162 -28.57 12.19 -47.74
CA VAL A 162 -28.65 11.71 -46.34
C VAL A 162 -27.38 10.94 -45.96
N THR A 163 -26.22 11.61 -45.91
CA THR A 163 -25.05 11.09 -45.15
C THR A 163 -24.17 12.25 -44.71
N LYS A 164 -24.58 12.95 -43.65
CA LYS A 164 -23.84 13.88 -42.78
C LYS A 164 -24.86 14.27 -41.70
N ASP A 165 -24.71 14.06 -40.39
CA ASP A 165 -23.52 14.33 -39.58
C ASP A 165 -23.45 13.53 -38.26
N SER A 166 -24.39 12.65 -37.90
CA SER A 166 -24.46 12.19 -36.48
C SER A 166 -23.44 11.10 -36.07
N SER A 167 -22.81 10.39 -37.01
CA SER A 167 -21.86 9.30 -36.67
C SER A 167 -20.42 9.78 -36.47
N GLN A 168 -19.99 10.84 -37.16
CA GLN A 168 -18.61 11.31 -37.08
C GLN A 168 -18.32 12.04 -35.75
N ASP A 169 -19.31 12.76 -35.23
CA ASP A 169 -19.21 13.46 -33.95
C ASP A 169 -19.12 12.48 -32.77
N ASN A 170 -19.81 11.33 -32.84
CA ASN A 170 -19.75 10.31 -31.80
C ASN A 170 -18.40 9.55 -31.81
N VAL A 171 -17.82 9.31 -32.99
CA VAL A 171 -16.48 8.72 -33.14
C VAL A 171 -15.38 9.69 -32.66
N ASN A 172 -15.56 11.00 -32.89
CA ASN A 172 -14.63 12.01 -32.41
C ASN A 172 -14.73 12.19 -30.88
N ALA A 173 -15.95 12.20 -30.31
CA ALA A 173 -16.16 12.25 -28.87
C ALA A 173 -15.55 11.03 -28.15
N HIS A 174 -15.75 9.82 -28.70
CA HIS A 174 -15.11 8.61 -28.16
C HIS A 174 -13.59 8.66 -28.23
N ARG A 175 -13.03 9.19 -29.33
CA ARG A 175 -11.58 9.37 -29.48
C ARG A 175 -11.00 10.32 -28.43
N ASP A 176 -11.71 11.38 -28.09
CA ASP A 176 -11.25 12.36 -27.10
C ASP A 176 -11.38 11.86 -25.66
N ILE A 177 -12.41 11.07 -25.34
CA ILE A 177 -12.55 10.37 -24.06
C ILE A 177 -11.40 9.37 -23.86
N VAL A 178 -11.07 8.59 -24.90
CA VAL A 178 -9.96 7.62 -24.84
C VAL A 178 -8.62 8.32 -24.63
N LYS A 179 -8.37 9.45 -25.29
CA LYS A 179 -7.15 10.26 -25.06
C LYS A 179 -7.06 10.81 -23.64
N ALA A 180 -8.19 11.28 -23.08
CA ALA A 180 -8.22 11.79 -21.71
C ALA A 180 -7.90 10.70 -20.68
N LEU A 181 -8.41 9.48 -20.87
CA LEU A 181 -8.14 8.34 -20.01
C LEU A 181 -6.67 7.90 -20.07
N ILE A 182 -6.05 7.88 -21.26
CA ILE A 182 -4.63 7.55 -21.43
C ILE A 182 -3.73 8.57 -20.72
N ASN A 183 -4.05 9.86 -20.81
CA ASN A 183 -3.28 10.91 -20.14
C ASN A 183 -3.41 10.82 -18.61
N ALA A 184 -4.61 10.54 -18.10
CA ALA A 184 -4.83 10.33 -16.66
C ALA A 184 -4.07 9.10 -16.14
N GLN A 185 -4.07 8.01 -16.89
CA GLN A 185 -3.31 6.79 -16.56
C GLN A 185 -1.80 7.09 -16.50
N THR A 186 -1.29 7.83 -17.49
CA THR A 186 0.13 8.23 -17.57
C THR A 186 0.55 9.08 -16.37
N PHE A 187 -0.30 10.02 -15.95
CA PHE A 187 -0.07 10.88 -14.77
C PHE A 187 -0.08 10.10 -13.45
N LEU A 188 -0.93 9.09 -13.33
CA LEU A 188 -0.95 8.21 -12.16
C LEU A 188 0.28 7.30 -12.10
N THR A 189 0.76 6.80 -13.24
CA THR A 189 1.97 5.99 -13.31
C THR A 189 3.27 6.78 -13.12
N SER A 190 3.30 8.08 -13.43
CA SER A 190 4.48 8.93 -13.23
C SER A 190 4.62 9.50 -11.81
N ARG A 191 3.67 9.22 -10.90
CA ARG A 191 3.67 9.68 -9.50
C ARG A 191 3.91 8.58 -8.48
N VAL A 192 4.16 7.35 -8.92
CA VAL A 192 4.63 6.27 -8.04
C VAL A 192 6.17 6.29 -8.08
N PRO A 193 6.86 6.53 -6.95
CA PRO A 193 8.33 6.48 -6.89
C PRO A 193 8.88 5.06 -7.08
#